data_AF-K5Z313-F1
#
_entry.id   AF-K5Z313-F1
#
_cell.length_a   1.000
_cell.length_b   1.000
_cell.length_c   1.000
_cell.angle_alpha   90.00
_cell.angle_beta   90.00
_cell.angle_gamma   90.00
#
_symmetry.space_group_name_H-M   'P 1'
#
loop_
_entity.id
_entity.type
_entity.pdbx_description
1 polymer ?
#
loop_
_entity_poly.entity_id
_entity_poly.type
_entity_poly.pdbx_seq_one_letter_code
_entity_poly.pdbx_strand_id
1 'polypeptide(L)'
;MARKVSASRIGFMLCCFLFPGLIGSFASFSIPAPLVDVIHQQAALDAVLAAPTPAAQQAALASLPQAVDEETAAIATQGSAPLPARIAAATTHMRQHALAQSRASAYRIRLMVITMTVLGAIFALMLMGPDRHE
;
A
#
# COMPACT_ATOMS: atom_id res chain seq x y z
N MET A 1 -22.61 -45.66 -11.20
CA MET A 1 -23.21 -44.85 -10.11
C MET A 1 -22.89 -43.39 -10.36
N ALA A 2 -23.88 -42.60 -10.81
CA ALA A 2 -23.71 -41.16 -10.98
C ALA A 2 -23.63 -40.48 -9.61
N ARG A 3 -22.45 -39.98 -9.24
CA ARG A 3 -22.23 -39.25 -7.99
C ARG A 3 -23.07 -37.96 -8.08
N LYS A 4 -24.14 -37.85 -7.30
CA LYS A 4 -24.93 -36.61 -7.20
C LYS A 4 -23.99 -35.52 -6.68
N VAL A 5 -23.63 -34.58 -7.55
CA VAL A 5 -22.81 -33.44 -7.18
C VAL A 5 -23.66 -32.58 -6.25
N SER A 6 -23.33 -32.57 -4.96
CA SER A 6 -24.01 -31.76 -3.96
C SER A 6 -23.79 -30.27 -4.29
N ALA A 7 -24.88 -29.51 -4.39
CA ALA A 7 -24.85 -28.06 -4.62
C ALA A 7 -23.95 -27.34 -3.59
N SER A 8 -23.87 -27.85 -2.36
CA SER A 8 -22.98 -27.34 -1.31
C SER A 8 -21.49 -27.45 -1.67
N ARG A 9 -21.07 -28.50 -2.39
CA ARG A 9 -19.67 -28.66 -2.84
C ARG A 9 -19.31 -27.69 -3.96
N ILE A 10 -20.27 -27.38 -4.85
CA ILE A 10 -20.10 -26.38 -5.91
C ILE A 10 -20.00 -24.98 -5.28
N GLY A 11 -20.87 -24.65 -4.33
CA GLY A 11 -20.82 -23.39 -3.58
C GLY A 11 -19.50 -23.20 -2.81
N PHE A 12 -18.99 -24.27 -2.20
CA PHE A 12 -17.69 -24.25 -1.52
C PHE A 12 -16.53 -24.01 -2.48
N MET A 13 -16.46 -24.74 -3.60
CA MET A 13 -15.43 -24.52 -4.64
C MET A 13 -15.49 -23.11 -5.22
N LEU A 14 -16.69 -22.57 -5.43
CA LEU A 14 -16.89 -21.21 -5.90
C LEU A 14 -16.39 -20.17 -4.88
N CYS A 15 -16.73 -20.32 -3.60
CA CYS A 15 -16.24 -19.43 -2.54
C CYS A 15 -14.71 -19.50 -2.41
N CYS A 16 -14.13 -20.70 -2.47
CA CYS A 16 -12.68 -20.90 -2.41
C CYS A 16 -11.93 -20.24 -3.57
N PHE A 17 -12.56 -20.01 -4.72
CA PHE A 17 -11.96 -19.27 -5.84
C PHE A 17 -12.28 -17.77 -5.81
N LEU A 18 -13.53 -17.43 -5.48
CA LEU A 18 -14.02 -16.06 -5.55
C LEU A 18 -13.38 -15.18 -4.48
N PHE A 19 -13.21 -15.69 -3.26
CA PHE A 19 -12.65 -14.91 -2.16
C PHE A 19 -11.16 -14.58 -2.36
N PRO A 20 -10.26 -15.53 -2.67
CA PRO A 20 -8.87 -15.19 -2.99
C PRO A 20 -8.74 -14.32 -4.23
N GLY A 21 -9.59 -14.53 -5.24
CA GLY A 21 -9.62 -13.69 -6.45
C GLY A 21 -9.97 -12.23 -6.17
N LEU A 22 -11.05 -11.99 -5.43
CA LEU A 22 -11.47 -10.64 -5.01
C LEU A 22 -10.42 -9.97 -4.13
N ILE A 23 -9.86 -10.69 -3.17
CA ILE A 23 -8.82 -10.17 -2.27
C ILE A 23 -7.55 -9.81 -3.06
N GLY A 24 -7.16 -10.64 -4.04
CA GLY A 24 -6.07 -10.33 -4.97
C GLY A 24 -6.32 -9.05 -5.77
N SER A 25 -7.55 -8.84 -6.24
CA SER A 25 -7.93 -7.61 -6.94
C SER A 25 -7.85 -6.37 -6.04
N PHE A 26 -8.34 -6.44 -4.81
CA PHE A 26 -8.25 -5.31 -3.87
C PHE A 26 -6.80 -5.01 -3.44
N ALA A 27 -5.96 -6.05 -3.30
CA ALA A 27 -4.54 -5.87 -3.05
C ALA A 27 -3.88 -5.02 -4.14
N SER A 28 -4.19 -5.28 -5.42
CA SER A 28 -3.68 -4.51 -6.56
C SER A 28 -4.04 -3.03 -6.53
N PHE A 29 -5.16 -2.63 -5.92
CA PHE A 29 -5.56 -1.22 -5.81
C PHE A 29 -4.98 -0.49 -4.60
N SER A 30 -4.56 -1.22 -3.56
CA SER A 30 -3.97 -0.61 -2.35
C SER A 30 -2.46 -0.34 -2.45
N ILE A 31 -1.75 -1.07 -3.32
CA ILE A 31 -0.32 -0.92 -3.59
C ILE A 31 0.05 0.43 -4.25
N PRO A 32 -0.72 0.99 -5.22
CA PRO A 32 -0.30 2.22 -5.92
C PRO A 32 -0.42 3.51 -5.10
N ALA A 33 -1.27 3.59 -4.08
CA ALA A 33 -1.48 4.84 -3.33
C ALA A 33 -0.20 5.44 -2.74
N PRO A 34 0.61 4.71 -1.94
CA PRO A 34 1.86 5.26 -1.41
C PRO A 34 2.93 5.51 -2.48
N LEU A 35 2.83 4.86 -3.65
CA LEU A 35 3.79 5.08 -4.74
C LEU A 35 3.53 6.42 -5.44
N VAL A 36 2.26 6.76 -5.68
CA VAL A 36 1.87 8.02 -6.34
C VAL A 36 2.24 9.22 -5.47
N ASP A 37 2.02 9.14 -4.16
CA ASP A 37 2.40 10.21 -3.23
C ASP A 37 3.90 10.46 -3.25
N VAL A 38 4.72 9.41 -3.24
CA VAL A 38 6.18 9.53 -3.29
C VAL A 38 6.66 10.14 -4.60
N ILE A 39 6.01 9.83 -5.72
CA ILE A 39 6.34 10.43 -7.02
C ILE A 39 6.06 11.94 -7.00
N HIS A 40 4.93 12.37 -6.45
CA HIS A 40 4.60 13.79 -6.33
C HIS A 40 5.56 14.53 -5.41
N GLN A 41 5.92 13.93 -4.28
CA GLN A 41 6.88 14.50 -3.34
C GLN A 41 8.28 14.61 -3.96
N GLN A 42 8.70 13.59 -4.72
CA GLN A 42 9.99 13.61 -5.42
C GLN A 42 10.02 14.69 -6.51
N ALA A 43 8.93 14.85 -7.27
CA ALA A 43 8.82 15.90 -8.28
C ALA A 43 8.92 17.31 -7.66
N ALA A 44 8.35 17.51 -6.47
CA ALA A 44 8.45 18.79 -5.75
C ALA A 44 9.88 19.08 -5.29
N LEU A 45 10.61 18.06 -4.80
CA LEU A 45 12.03 18.18 -4.42
C LEU A 45 12.93 18.43 -5.64
N ASP A 46 12.68 17.76 -6.77
CA ASP A 46 13.42 17.96 -8.02
C ASP A 46 13.18 19.35 -8.60
N ALA A 47 11.96 19.89 -8.49
CA ALA A 47 11.64 21.25 -8.93
C ALA A 47 12.48 22.33 -8.21
N VAL A 48 12.86 22.10 -6.95
CA VAL A 48 13.72 23.01 -6.17
C VAL A 48 15.17 22.96 -6.66
N LEU A 49 15.65 21.79 -7.08
CA LEU A 49 16.99 21.61 -7.64
C LEU A 49 17.09 22.14 -9.08
N ALA A 50 16.02 21.98 -9.86
CA ALA A 50 15.96 22.42 -11.25
C ALA A 50 15.66 23.92 -11.42
N ALA A 51 15.41 24.65 -10.33
CA ALA A 51 15.08 26.07 -10.37
C ALA A 51 16.25 26.89 -10.95
N PRO A 52 16.01 27.68 -12.02
CA PRO A 52 17.09 28.35 -12.77
C PRO A 52 17.64 29.60 -12.07
N THR A 53 16.94 30.13 -11.07
CA THR A 53 17.35 31.33 -10.34
C THR A 53 17.23 31.13 -8.82
N PRO A 54 18.04 31.83 -8.01
CA PRO A 54 17.94 31.76 -6.55
C PRO A 54 16.54 32.15 -6.04
N ALA A 55 15.91 33.15 -6.66
CA ALA A 55 14.55 33.57 -6.31
C ALA A 55 13.50 32.49 -6.61
N ALA A 56 13.61 31.80 -7.76
CA ALA A 56 12.73 30.67 -8.09
C ALA A 56 12.94 29.49 -7.15
N GLN A 57 14.19 29.23 -6.76
CA GLN A 57 14.53 28.19 -5.80
C GLN A 57 13.93 28.46 -4.42
N GLN A 58 13.95 29.73 -3.99
CA GLN A 58 13.39 30.15 -2.71
C GLN A 58 11.85 30.09 -2.70
N ALA A 59 11.22 30.43 -3.83
CA ALA A 59 9.78 30.24 -4.02
C ALA A 59 9.39 28.75 -4.00
N ALA A 60 10.17 27.88 -4.65
CA ALA A 60 9.97 26.44 -4.61
C ALA A 60 10.13 25.87 -3.19
N LEU A 61 11.15 26.34 -2.44
CA LEU A 61 11.34 26.00 -1.01
C LEU A 61 10.18 26.45 -0.12
N ALA A 62 9.59 27.60 -0.39
CA ALA A 62 8.42 28.07 0.35
C ALA A 62 7.16 27.25 0.06
N SER A 63 7.06 26.65 -1.14
CA SER A 63 5.93 25.80 -1.54
C SER A 63 6.06 24.33 -1.10
N LEU A 64 7.26 23.88 -0.74
CA LEU A 64 7.55 22.50 -0.31
C LEU A 64 6.63 21.99 0.81
N PRO A 65 6.35 22.74 1.89
CA PRO A 65 5.48 22.28 2.98
C PRO A 65 4.04 21.96 2.55
N GLN A 66 3.59 22.43 1.38
CA GLN A 66 2.26 22.12 0.84
C GLN A 66 2.28 20.87 -0.05
N ALA A 67 3.45 20.44 -0.52
CA ALA A 67 3.63 19.38 -1.50
C ALA A 67 4.25 18.10 -0.91
N VAL A 68 4.94 18.20 0.23
CA VAL A 68 5.56 17.07 0.92
C VAL A 68 5.13 17.00 2.38
N ASP A 69 5.36 15.84 3.00
CA ASP A 69 5.22 15.64 4.44
C ASP A 69 6.02 16.71 5.22
N GLU A 70 5.43 17.22 6.31
CA GLU A 70 6.01 18.20 7.22
C GLU A 70 7.43 17.82 7.66
N GLU A 71 7.69 16.55 7.94
CA GLU A 71 9.02 16.07 8.36
C GLU A 71 10.05 16.15 7.23
N THR A 72 9.62 15.81 6.00
CA THR A 72 10.46 15.92 4.80
C THR A 72 10.70 17.38 4.41
N ALA A 73 9.68 18.24 4.57
CA ALA A 73 9.79 19.69 4.38
C ALA A 73 10.75 20.32 5.40
N ALA A 74 10.70 19.91 6.66
CA ALA A 74 11.59 20.40 7.71
C ALA A 74 13.06 20.07 7.40
N ILE A 75 13.37 18.83 6.97
CA ILE A 75 14.72 18.44 6.55
C ILE A 75 15.19 19.30 5.36
N ALA A 76 14.30 19.53 4.40
CA ALA A 76 14.59 20.33 3.21
C ALA A 76 14.75 21.83 3.51
N THR A 77 14.08 22.39 4.53
CA THR A 77 14.00 23.85 4.82
C THR A 77 14.85 24.34 6.00
N GLN A 78 15.14 23.49 7.00
CA GLN A 78 15.79 23.88 8.25
C GLN A 78 17.25 23.39 8.39
N GLY A 79 17.73 22.55 7.47
CA GLY A 79 19.11 22.02 7.54
C GLY A 79 20.20 23.08 7.36
N SER A 80 21.33 22.94 8.09
CA SER A 80 22.51 23.82 7.93
C SER A 80 23.41 23.42 6.76
N ALA A 81 23.17 22.25 6.15
CA ALA A 81 23.95 21.74 5.04
C ALA A 81 23.66 22.49 3.71
N PRO A 82 24.53 22.35 2.69
CA PRO A 82 24.24 22.86 1.35
C PRO A 82 22.91 22.34 0.82
N LEU A 83 22.18 23.17 0.06
CA LEU A 83 20.85 22.83 -0.46
C LEU A 83 20.78 21.45 -1.15
N PRO A 84 21.75 21.05 -1.99
CA PRO A 84 21.73 19.72 -2.61
C PRO A 84 21.82 18.58 -1.60
N ALA A 85 22.59 18.76 -0.52
CA ALA A 85 22.74 17.77 0.54
C ALA A 85 21.45 17.65 1.38
N ARG A 86 20.75 18.77 1.62
CA ARG A 86 19.46 18.79 2.31
C ARG A 86 18.37 18.07 1.51
N ILE A 87 18.32 18.30 0.20
CA ILE A 87 17.36 17.64 -0.68
C ILE A 87 17.67 16.15 -0.83
N ALA A 88 18.94 15.76 -0.88
CA ALA A 88 19.34 14.34 -0.85
C ALA A 88 18.94 13.64 0.47
N ALA A 89 19.09 14.32 1.60
CA ALA A 89 18.65 13.80 2.90
C ALA A 89 17.12 13.66 2.96
N ALA A 90 16.37 14.68 2.51
CA ALA A 90 14.91 14.67 2.44
C ALA A 90 14.40 13.53 1.52
N THR A 91 15.04 13.33 0.38
CA THR A 91 14.70 12.23 -0.56
C THR A 91 14.95 10.86 0.06
N THR A 92 16.03 10.71 0.82
CA THR A 92 16.35 9.44 1.52
C THR A 92 15.33 9.15 2.62
N HIS A 93 14.96 10.17 3.39
CA HIS A 93 13.92 10.07 4.43
C HIS A 93 12.57 9.65 3.84
N MET A 94 12.13 10.33 2.78
CA MET A 94 10.90 10.00 2.05
C MET A 94 10.90 8.55 1.55
N ARG A 95 12.00 8.06 0.96
CA ARG A 95 12.11 6.67 0.50
C ARG A 95 12.00 5.66 1.65
N GLN A 96 12.58 5.97 2.81
CA GLN A 96 12.47 5.08 3.97
C GLN A 96 11.04 5.02 4.52
N HIS A 97 10.35 6.16 4.62
CA HIS A 97 8.94 6.22 5.02
C HIS A 97 8.04 5.47 4.04
N ALA A 98 8.25 5.65 2.74
CA ALA A 98 7.51 4.94 1.69
C ALA A 98 7.65 3.41 1.81
N LEU A 99 8.88 2.93 2.04
CA LEU A 99 9.15 1.50 2.21
C LEU A 99 8.51 0.96 3.50
N ALA A 100 8.55 1.72 4.60
CA ALA A 100 7.91 1.34 5.85
C ALA A 100 6.38 1.25 5.71
N GLN A 101 5.76 2.26 5.10
CA GLN A 101 4.31 2.25 4.80
C GLN A 101 3.94 1.11 3.85
N SER A 102 4.71 0.87 2.78
CA SER A 102 4.47 -0.22 1.84
C SER A 102 4.49 -1.59 2.54
N ARG A 103 5.46 -1.82 3.43
CA ARG A 103 5.54 -3.05 4.23
C ARG A 103 4.35 -3.19 5.18
N ALA A 104 3.95 -2.11 5.85
CA ALA A 104 2.80 -2.12 6.76
C ALA A 104 1.49 -2.41 6.01
N SER A 105 1.28 -1.81 4.84
CA SER A 105 0.14 -2.07 3.98
C SER A 105 0.14 -3.50 3.46
N ALA A 106 1.28 -4.01 2.97
CA ALA A 106 1.43 -5.39 2.54
C ALA A 106 1.12 -6.40 3.67
N TYR A 107 1.55 -6.09 4.89
CA TYR A 107 1.24 -6.91 6.07
C TYR A 107 -0.26 -6.93 6.38
N ARG A 108 -0.92 -5.77 6.36
CA ARG A 108 -2.38 -5.66 6.58
C ARG A 108 -3.18 -6.43 5.53
N ILE A 109 -2.81 -6.33 4.26
CA ILE A 109 -3.43 -7.10 3.17
C ILE A 109 -3.28 -8.59 3.44
N ARG A 110 -2.06 -9.07 3.72
CA ARG A 110 -1.80 -10.49 4.03
C ARG A 110 -2.65 -10.96 5.21
N LEU A 111 -2.75 -10.16 6.26
CA LEU A 111 -3.51 -10.51 7.46
C LEU A 111 -5.02 -10.58 7.17
N MET A 112 -5.55 -9.66 6.36
CA MET A 112 -6.95 -9.69 5.92
C MET A 112 -7.25 -10.92 5.05
N VAL A 113 -6.32 -11.32 4.16
CA VAL A 113 -6.46 -12.54 3.35
C VAL A 113 -6.52 -13.78 4.23
N ILE A 114 -5.58 -13.91 5.16
CA ILE A 114 -5.45 -15.07 6.04
C ILE A 114 -6.71 -15.19 6.92
N THR A 115 -7.16 -14.09 7.53
CA THR A 115 -8.35 -14.09 8.39
C THR A 115 -9.61 -14.47 7.64
N MET A 116 -9.87 -13.92 6.44
CA MET A 116 -11.02 -14.35 5.62
C MET A 116 -10.93 -15.81 5.20
N THR A 117 -9.73 -16.29 4.87
CA THR A 117 -9.54 -17.69 4.45
C THR A 117 -9.81 -18.65 5.61
N VAL A 118 -9.32 -18.33 6.81
CA VAL A 118 -9.58 -19.12 8.03
C VAL A 118 -11.07 -19.13 8.36
N LEU A 119 -11.74 -17.97 8.34
CA LEU A 119 -13.19 -17.89 8.58
C LEU A 119 -13.99 -18.68 7.54
N GLY A 120 -13.61 -18.58 6.26
CA GLY A 120 -14.23 -19.36 5.18
C GLY A 120 -14.03 -20.87 5.35
N ALA A 121 -12.84 -21.30 5.78
CA ALA A 121 -12.54 -22.71 6.06
C ALA A 121 -13.36 -23.23 7.25
N ILE A 122 -13.45 -22.46 8.34
CA ILE A 122 -14.27 -22.81 9.51
C ILE A 122 -15.75 -22.91 9.12
N PHE A 123 -16.25 -21.93 8.36
CA PHE A 123 -17.64 -21.92 7.90
C PHE A 123 -17.95 -23.14 7.02
N ALA A 124 -17.03 -23.51 6.12
CA ALA A 124 -17.17 -24.69 5.29
C ALA A 124 -17.14 -25.99 6.08
N LEU A 125 -16.27 -26.12 7.08
CA LEU A 125 -16.22 -27.27 7.98
C LEU A 125 -17.54 -27.41 8.78
N MET A 126 -18.12 -26.29 9.23
CA MET A 126 -19.42 -26.31 9.91
C MET A 126 -20.57 -26.67 8.98
N LEU A 127 -20.58 -26.13 7.75
CA LEU A 127 -21.63 -26.44 6.77
C LEU A 127 -21.57 -27.90 6.30
N MET A 128 -20.37 -28.47 6.27
CA MET A 128 -20.09 -29.86 5.90
C MET A 128 -20.07 -30.79 7.12
N GLY A 129 -20.76 -30.40 8.19
CA GLY A 129 -20.92 -31.18 9.43
C GLY A 129 -21.23 -32.64 9.16
N PRO A 130 -20.87 -33.54 10.10
CA PRO A 130 -20.74 -34.97 9.85
C PRO A 130 -22.01 -35.50 9.22
N ASP A 131 -21.88 -36.07 8.01
CA ASP A 131 -22.93 -36.83 7.35
C ASP A 131 -23.45 -37.85 8.36
N ARG A 132 -24.56 -37.53 9.03
CA ARG A 132 -25.30 -38.48 9.84
C ARG A 132 -25.93 -39.43 8.83
N HIS A 133 -25.19 -40.50 8.55
CA HIS A 133 -25.71 -41.72 7.98
C HIS A 133 -26.74 -42.28 8.96
N GLU A 134 -28.00 -41.87 8.81
CA GLU A 134 -29.16 -42.72 9.11
C GLU A 134 -29.62 -43.40 7.82
#